data_AF-F7QK70-F1
#
_entry.id   AF-F7QK70-F1
#
_cell.length_a   1.000
_cell.length_b   1.000
_cell.length_c   1.000
_cell.angle_alpha   90.00
_cell.angle_beta   90.00
_cell.angle_gamma   90.00
#
_symmetry.space_group_name_H-M   'P 1'
#
loop_
_entity.id
_entity.type
_entity.pdbx_description
1 polymer ?
#
loop_
_entity_poly.entity_id
_entity_poly.type
_entity_poly.pdbx_seq_one_letter_code
_entity_poly.pdbx_strand_id
1 'polypeptide(L)' 'MRRGAAGRAFQVKKPDESKYKYDYYKIITTSPGEQAFRPMSDGNCPLVKG' A
#
# COMPACT_ATOMS: atom_id res chain seq x y z
N MET A 1 -7.32 16.10 -10.16
CA MET A 1 -7.69 14.69 -10.45
C MET A 1 -6.44 13.81 -10.39
N ARG A 2 -5.92 13.47 -9.20
CA ARG A 2 -4.91 12.42 -8.96
C ARG A 2 -5.03 11.91 -7.52
N ARG A 3 -6.05 11.12 -7.22
CA ARG A 3 -6.02 10.31 -5.98
C ARG A 3 -5.16 9.09 -6.31
N GLY A 4 -3.89 9.10 -5.92
CA GLY A 4 -3.06 7.88 -5.98
C GLY A 4 -3.76 6.75 -5.23
N ALA A 5 -3.51 5.49 -5.61
CA ALA A 5 -4.08 4.36 -4.87
C ALA A 5 -3.56 4.36 -3.43
N ALA A 6 -4.45 4.16 -2.45
CA ALA A 6 -4.05 4.14 -1.05
C ALA A 6 -3.17 2.91 -0.75
N GLY A 7 -2.07 3.13 -0.02
CA GLY A 7 -1.23 2.06 0.51
C GLY A 7 -1.84 1.50 1.79
N ARG A 8 -1.72 0.18 2.04
CA ARG A 8 -2.19 -0.45 3.28
C ARG A 8 -1.05 -1.20 3.95
N ALA A 9 -0.87 -0.96 5.25
CA ALA A 9 0.05 -1.71 6.08
C ALA A 9 -0.66 -2.93 6.67
N PHE A 10 -0.02 -4.09 6.58
CA PHE A 10 -0.55 -5.36 7.07
C PHE A 10 0.36 -5.95 8.15
N GLN A 11 -0.25 -6.60 9.14
CA GLN A 11 0.46 -7.40 10.13
C GLN A 11 -0.03 -8.83 10.10
N VAL A 12 0.94 -9.76 10.17
CA VAL A 12 0.67 -11.19 10.28
C VAL A 12 -0.03 -11.46 11.62
N LYS A 13 -1.18 -12.13 11.55
CA LYS A 13 -1.98 -12.57 12.69
C LYS A 13 -1.26 -13.68 13.46
N LYS A 14 -1.55 -13.80 14.77
CA LYS A 14 -1.14 -14.97 15.54
C LYS A 14 -1.86 -16.23 15.03
N PRO A 15 -1.32 -17.44 15.26
CA PRO A 15 -1.99 -18.69 14.87
C PRO A 15 -3.44 -18.78 15.37
N ASP A 16 -3.70 -18.33 16.60
CA ASP A 16 -5.04 -18.36 17.23
C ASP A 16 -6.03 -17.35 16.62
N GLU A 17 -5.55 -16.36 15.87
CA GLU A 17 -6.36 -15.31 15.24
C GLU A 17 -6.75 -15.64 13.79
N SER A 18 -6.13 -16.65 13.16
CA SER A 18 -6.39 -17.08 11.79
C SER A 18 -7.55 -18.08 11.73
N LYS A 19 -8.76 -17.60 11.42
CA LYS A 19 -10.00 -18.39 11.58
C LYS A 19 -10.34 -19.30 10.40
N TYR A 20 -9.76 -19.04 9.23
CA TYR A 20 -10.04 -19.77 8.01
C TYR A 20 -8.85 -19.68 7.05
N LYS A 21 -8.85 -20.52 6.03
CA LYS A 21 -7.77 -20.56 5.03
C LYS A 21 -7.58 -19.17 4.42
N TYR A 22 -6.32 -18.72 4.36
CA TYR A 22 -5.88 -17.42 3.85
C TYR A 22 -6.17 -16.20 4.75
N ASP A 23 -6.60 -16.39 6.00
CA ASP A 23 -6.82 -15.30 6.96
C ASP A 23 -5.57 -14.91 7.76
N TYR A 24 -4.50 -14.52 7.06
CA TYR A 24 -3.19 -14.32 7.71
C TYR A 24 -2.91 -12.90 8.16
N TYR A 25 -3.64 -11.91 7.64
CA TYR A 25 -3.26 -10.52 7.79
C TYR A 25 -4.37 -9.70 8.43
N LYS A 26 -3.98 -8.70 9.23
CA LYS A 26 -4.86 -7.60 9.64
C LYS A 26 -4.34 -6.28 9.11
N ILE A 27 -5.23 -5.37 8.75
CA ILE A 27 -4.89 -4.02 8.31
C ILE A 27 -4.59 -3.18 9.55
N ILE A 28 -3.37 -2.63 9.63
CA ILE A 28 -2.99 -1.72 10.73
C ILE A 28 -3.35 -0.28 10.37
N THR A 29 -3.06 0.14 9.14
CA THR A 29 -3.22 1.53 8.72
C THR A 29 -3.41 1.60 7.20
N THR A 30 -4.13 2.61 6.75
CA THR A 30 -4.28 2.96 5.34
C THR A 30 -3.69 4.34 5.12
N SER A 31 -2.62 4.41 4.33
CA SER A 31 -1.95 5.66 3.99
C SER A 31 -2.57 6.25 2.72
N PRO A 32 -2.83 7.58 2.67
CA PRO A 32 -3.26 8.28 1.47
C PRO A 32 -2.34 7.99 0.28
N GLY A 33 -2.89 7.85 -0.92
CA GLY A 33 -2.10 7.50 -2.10
C GLY A 33 -1.03 8.52 -2.50
N GLU A 34 -1.20 9.79 -2.14
CA GLU A 34 -0.17 10.82 -2.33
C GLU A 34 1.07 10.59 -1.44
N GLN A 35 0.89 9.93 -0.29
CA GLN A 35 1.98 9.55 0.61
C GLN A 35 2.48 8.12 0.34
N ALA A 36 1.65 7.28 -0.27
CA ALA A 36 1.99 5.89 -0.58
C ALA A 36 3.00 5.78 -1.74
N PHE A 37 3.00 6.74 -2.66
CA PHE A 37 3.88 6.76 -3.81
C PHE A 37 4.83 7.96 -3.78
N ARG A 38 6.04 7.75 -4.30
CA ARG A 38 6.98 8.85 -4.51
C ARG A 38 6.42 9.83 -5.56
N PRO A 39 6.72 11.14 -5.44
CA PRO A 39 6.32 12.13 -6.43
C PRO A 39 6.81 11.76 -7.84
N MET A 40 6.03 12.13 -8.86
CA MET A 40 6.38 11.80 -10.25
C MET A 40 7.75 12.35 -10.66
N SER A 41 8.12 13.52 -10.13
CA SER A 41 9.42 14.18 -10.38
C SER A 41 10.61 13.35 -9.88
N ASP A 42 10.42 12.56 -8.83
CA ASP A 42 11.47 11.75 -8.19
C ASP A 42 11.52 10.32 -8.74
N GLY A 43 10.55 9.95 -9.59
CA GLY A 43 10.39 8.59 -10.11
C GLY A 43 11.38 8.19 -11.20
N ASN A 44 12.19 9.13 -11.71
CA ASN A 44 13.20 8.93 -12.77
C ASN A 44 12.72 8.16 -14.02
N CYS A 45 11.40 8.11 -14.25
CA CYS A 45 10.83 7.38 -15.38
C CYS A 45 11.11 8.14 -16.69
N PRO A 46 11.86 7.56 -17.65
CA PRO A 46 12.24 8.24 -18.90
C PRO A 46 11.02 8.64 -19.76
N LEU A 47 9.92 7.93 -19.63
CA LEU A 47 8.68 8.15 -20.38
C LEU A 47 7.86 9.36 -19.89
N VAL A 48 8.25 9.99 -18.79
CA VAL A 48 7.52 11.13 -18.19
C VAL A 48 8.11 12.47 -18.63
N LYS A 49 9.35 12.46 -19.13
CA LYS A 49 10.07 13.64 -19.61
C LYS A 49 9.89 13.88 -21.12
N GLY A 50 9.10 13.03 -21.79
CA GLY A 50 8.79 13.09 -23.22
C GLY A 50 7.49 13.82 -23.50
#